data_AF-A0A2S9FU17-F1
#
_entry.id   AF-A0A2S9FU17-F1
#
_cell.length_a   1.000
_cell.length_b   1.000
_cell.length_c   1.000
_cell.angle_alpha   90.00
_cell.angle_beta   90.00
_cell.angle_gamma   90.00
#
_symmetry.space_group_name_H-M   'P 1'
#
loop_
_entity.id
_entity.type
_entity.pdbx_description
1 polymer ?
#
loop_
_entity_poly.entity_id
_entity_poly.type
_entity_poly.pdbx_seq_one_letter_code
_entity_poly.pdbx_strand_id
1 'polypeptide(L)'
;FTVIPRRGELLVFDKLTRPMVPLIVLAVPSSRGKGVLVSPTIYGNVMVGPTSENLEDRTATGTSESGFEFLVSKGRALMPSLFDEEIT
;
A
#
# COMPACT_ATOMS: atom_id res chain seq x y z
N PHE A 1 -10.99 -1.92 28.67
CA PHE A 1 -10.06 -1.98 27.52
C PHE A 1 -10.38 -0.80 26.61
N THR A 2 -9.40 -0.26 25.89
CA THR A 2 -9.58 0.85 24.93
C THR A 2 -9.19 0.37 23.54
N VAL A 3 -10.05 0.60 22.55
CA VAL A 3 -9.81 0.24 21.15
C VAL A 3 -9.45 1.50 20.38
N ILE A 4 -8.30 1.50 19.70
CA ILE A 4 -7.87 2.59 18.82
C ILE A 4 -8.02 2.08 17.38
N PRO A 5 -8.97 2.58 16.59
CA PRO A 5 -9.10 2.17 15.19
C PRO A 5 -7.89 2.66 14.40
N ARG A 6 -7.45 1.84 13.46
CA ARG A 6 -6.32 2.14 12.59
C ARG A 6 -6.72 1.92 11.15
N ARG A 7 -6.62 2.98 10.33
CA ARG A 7 -6.91 2.93 8.90
C ARG A 7 -5.69 2.47 8.13
N GLY A 8 -5.92 1.57 7.18
CA GLY A 8 -4.95 1.15 6.18
C GLY A 8 -5.51 1.44 4.80
N GLU A 9 -4.81 2.29 4.05
CA GLU A 9 -5.10 2.63 2.66
C GLU A 9 -4.18 1.84 1.73
N LEU A 10 -4.65 1.56 0.51
CA LEU A 10 -3.99 0.72 -0.47
C LEU A 10 -4.06 1.39 -1.85
N LEU A 11 -3.01 1.28 -2.65
CA LEU A 11 -3.06 1.56 -4.08
C LEU A 11 -3.25 0.25 -4.84
N VAL A 12 -4.05 0.29 -5.89
CA VAL A 12 -4.28 -0.84 -6.79
C VAL A 12 -3.85 -0.43 -8.19
N PHE A 13 -3.11 -1.31 -8.84
CA PHE A 13 -2.66 -1.18 -10.22
C PHE A 13 -3.40 -2.18 -11.09
N ASP A 14 -3.54 -1.84 -12.37
CA ASP A 14 -4.22 -2.69 -13.34
C ASP A 14 -3.55 -4.07 -13.48
N LYS A 15 -4.33 -5.06 -13.93
CA LYS A 15 -3.88 -6.43 -14.21
C LYS A 15 -2.72 -6.51 -15.19
N LEU A 16 -2.56 -5.53 -16.08
CA LEU A 16 -1.43 -5.44 -17.00
C LEU A 16 -0.09 -5.37 -16.26
N THR A 17 -0.06 -4.86 -15.02
CA THR A 17 1.15 -4.80 -14.19
C THR A 17 1.51 -6.14 -13.52
N ARG A 18 0.63 -7.15 -13.57
CA ARG A 18 0.82 -8.47 -12.93
C ARG A 18 2.14 -9.15 -13.23
N PRO A 19 2.66 -9.15 -14.48
CA PRO A 19 3.91 -9.81 -14.82
C PRO A 19 5.13 -9.17 -14.14
N MET A 20 5.04 -7.88 -13.76
CA MET A 20 6.12 -7.15 -13.10
C MET A 20 6.31 -7.62 -11.64
N VAL A 21 5.24 -8.11 -11.00
CA VAL A 21 5.24 -8.52 -9.58
C VAL A 21 4.87 -10.01 -9.46
N PRO A 22 5.79 -10.94 -9.76
CA PRO A 22 5.52 -12.37 -9.66
C PRO A 22 5.39 -12.86 -8.21
N LEU A 23 5.98 -12.13 -7.26
CA LEU A 23 6.12 -12.48 -5.84
C LEU A 23 5.85 -11.26 -4.97
N ILE A 24 5.54 -11.50 -3.69
CA ILE A 24 5.39 -10.43 -2.70
C ILE A 24 6.77 -9.81 -2.42
N VAL A 25 6.86 -8.48 -2.51
CA VAL A 25 8.04 -7.71 -2.16
C VAL A 25 7.80 -7.03 -0.81
N LEU A 26 8.60 -7.39 0.19
CA LEU A 26 8.56 -6.79 1.52
C LEU A 26 9.71 -5.78 1.66
N ALA A 27 9.45 -4.63 2.27
CA ALA A 27 10.53 -3.75 2.66
C ALA A 27 11.39 -4.38 3.77
N VAL A 28 12.63 -3.93 3.87
CA VAL A 28 13.54 -4.33 4.94
C VAL A 28 12.93 -3.92 6.29
N PRO A 29 12.80 -4.85 7.26
CA PRO A 29 12.22 -4.53 8.56
C PRO A 29 12.96 -3.39 9.27
N SER A 30 12.19 -2.48 9.85
CA SER A 30 12.67 -1.42 10.73
C SER A 30 12.16 -1.63 12.16
N SER A 31 12.59 -0.78 13.09
CA SER A 31 12.01 -0.74 14.45
C SER A 31 10.50 -0.47 14.46
N ARG A 32 9.95 0.12 13.38
CA ARG A 32 8.51 0.38 13.20
C ARG A 32 7.78 -0.74 12.46
N GLY A 33 8.46 -1.84 12.13
CA GLY A 33 7.92 -2.99 11.41
C GLY A 33 8.33 -3.03 9.93
N LYS A 34 7.55 -3.78 9.13
CA LYS A 34 7.85 -4.06 7.71
C LYS A 34 7.44 -2.92 6.75
N GLY A 35 6.67 -1.93 7.22
CA GLY A 35 6.23 -0.82 6.38
C GLY A 35 5.31 -1.25 5.22
N VAL A 36 5.50 -0.63 4.06
CA VAL A 36 4.75 -0.87 2.82
C VAL A 36 5.30 -2.09 2.08
N LEU A 37 4.40 -2.90 1.52
CA LEU A 37 4.73 -4.01 0.64
C LEU A 37 4.13 -3.80 -0.75
N VAL A 38 4.67 -4.53 -1.74
CA VAL A 38 4.06 -4.71 -3.06
C VAL A 38 3.64 -6.18 -3.19
N SER A 39 2.40 -6.44 -3.58
CA SER A 39 1.89 -7.81 -3.70
C SER A 39 1.03 -7.99 -4.95
N PRO A 40 1.17 -9.13 -5.67
CA PRO A 40 0.11 -9.55 -6.57
C PRO A 40 -1.12 -9.97 -5.76
N THR A 41 -2.30 -9.83 -6.35
CA THR A 41 -3.58 -10.29 -5.79
C THR A 41 -4.09 -11.52 -6.53
N ILE A 42 -5.04 -12.26 -5.93
CA ILE A 42 -5.69 -13.40 -6.58
C ILE A 42 -6.45 -13.01 -7.86
N TYR A 43 -6.84 -11.74 -7.98
CA TYR A 43 -7.58 -11.21 -9.12
C TYR A 43 -6.68 -10.69 -10.26
N GLY A 44 -5.36 -10.82 -10.10
CA GLY A 44 -4.38 -10.39 -11.10
C GLY A 44 -3.93 -8.94 -10.97
N ASN A 45 -4.55 -8.10 -10.14
CA ASN A 45 -4.05 -6.75 -9.88
C ASN A 45 -2.77 -6.79 -9.03
N VAL A 46 -2.01 -5.70 -9.04
CA VAL A 46 -0.92 -5.44 -8.09
C VAL A 46 -1.40 -4.44 -7.05
N MET A 47 -0.99 -4.62 -5.80
CA MET A 47 -1.38 -3.78 -4.67
C MET A 47 -0.16 -3.27 -3.92
N VAL A 48 -0.20 -2.00 -3.48
CA VAL A 48 0.82 -1.37 -2.64
C VAL A 48 0.21 -0.85 -1.35
N GLY A 49 0.80 -1.20 -0.21
CA GLY A 49 0.44 -0.64 1.10
C GLY A 49 0.68 -1.61 2.27
N PRO A 50 -0.04 -1.47 3.40
CA PRO A 50 -0.99 -0.41 3.71
C PRO A 50 -0.33 0.86 4.30
N THR A 51 -1.10 1.94 4.44
CA THR A 51 -0.83 3.00 5.44
C THR A 51 -1.10 2.48 6.86
N SER A 52 -0.82 3.31 7.88
CA SER A 52 -1.01 2.95 9.29
C SER A 52 -1.30 4.21 10.12
N GLU A 53 -2.52 4.72 10.00
CA GLU A 53 -2.97 5.94 10.70
C GLU A 53 -3.95 5.59 11.83
N ASN A 54 -3.72 6.12 13.04
CA ASN A 54 -4.68 5.98 14.14
C ASN A 54 -5.79 7.02 13.98
N LEU A 55 -7.05 6.62 14.15
CA LEU A 55 -8.21 7.50 14.02
C LEU A 55 -9.03 7.55 15.32
N GLU A 56 -9.83 8.60 15.45
CA GLU A 56 -10.83 8.71 16.53
C GLU A 56 -12.19 8.14 16.09
N ASP A 57 -12.59 8.43 14.85
CA ASP A 57 -13.79 7.88 14.24
C ASP A 57 -13.50 6.57 13.50
N ARG A 58 -14.16 5.49 13.94
CA ARG A 58 -14.05 4.16 13.32
C ARG A 58 -14.71 4.07 11.94
N THR A 59 -15.58 5.01 11.59
CA THR A 59 -16.31 5.02 10.31
C THR A 59 -15.58 5.77 9.21
N ALA A 60 -14.49 6.46 9.54
CA ALA A 60 -13.63 7.16 8.60
C ALA A 60 -12.77 6.19 7.77
N THR A 61 -13.39 5.52 6.80
CA THR A 61 -12.76 4.52 5.92
C THR A 61 -12.27 5.08 4.58
N GLY A 62 -12.49 6.38 4.33
CA GLY A 62 -12.07 7.05 3.10
C GLY A 62 -10.54 7.13 2.95
N THR A 63 -10.11 7.32 1.70
CA THR A 63 -8.71 7.60 1.36
C THR A 63 -8.36 9.07 1.63
N SER A 64 -7.07 9.35 1.73
CA SER A 64 -6.52 10.67 1.99
C SER A 64 -5.40 11.00 0.99
N GLU A 65 -5.24 12.28 0.67
CA GLU A 65 -4.13 12.76 -0.17
C GLU A 65 -2.77 12.42 0.45
N SER A 66 -2.63 12.62 1.77
CA SER A 66 -1.42 12.23 2.51
C SER A 66 -1.14 10.73 2.48
N GLY A 67 -2.19 9.89 2.50
CA GLY A 67 -2.07 8.45 2.39
C GLY A 67 -1.60 8.03 1.00
N PHE A 68 -2.16 8.65 -0.04
CA PHE A 68 -1.73 8.46 -1.42
C PHE A 68 -0.25 8.82 -1.63
N GLU A 69 0.17 10.03 -1.23
CA GLU A 69 1.56 10.48 -1.36
C GLU A 69 2.53 9.57 -0.61
N PHE A 70 2.16 9.14 0.60
CA PHE A 70 2.95 8.21 1.40
C PHE A 70 3.15 6.88 0.66
N LEU A 71 2.08 6.31 0.12
CA LEU A 71 2.12 5.03 -0.61
C LEU A 71 2.91 5.15 -1.91
N VAL A 72 2.78 6.26 -2.65
CA VAL A 72 3.57 6.53 -3.85
C VAL A 72 5.06 6.62 -3.51
N SER A 73 5.42 7.39 -2.50
CA SER A 73 6.81 7.56 -2.06
C SER A 73 7.44 6.22 -1.66
N LYS A 74 6.76 5.45 -0.81
CA LYS A 74 7.27 4.16 -0.30
C LYS A 74 7.27 3.07 -1.36
N GLY A 75 6.20 2.98 -2.16
CA GLY A 75 6.10 2.02 -3.24
C GLY A 75 7.16 2.27 -4.31
N ARG A 76 7.34 3.52 -4.75
CA ARG A 76 8.36 3.88 -5.76
C ARG A 76 9.78 3.61 -5.26
N ALA A 77 10.05 3.78 -3.97
CA ALA A 77 11.34 3.40 -3.40
C ALA A 77 11.58 1.87 -3.40
N LEU A 78 10.51 1.08 -3.26
CA LEU A 78 10.59 -0.39 -3.20
C LEU A 78 10.60 -1.03 -4.59
N MET A 79 9.84 -0.48 -5.53
CA MET A 79 9.72 -0.97 -6.90
C MET A 79 9.50 0.19 -7.88
N PRO A 80 10.58 0.88 -8.30
CA PRO A 80 10.48 2.11 -9.09
C PRO A 80 9.68 1.95 -10.39
N SER A 81 9.94 0.89 -11.16
CA SER A 81 9.33 0.69 -12.49
C SER A 81 7.83 0.44 -12.45
N LEU A 82 7.27 -0.03 -11.33
CA LEU A 82 5.81 -0.19 -11.19
C LEU A 82 5.09 1.15 -11.23
N PHE A 83 5.73 2.24 -10.79
CA PHE A 83 5.14 3.57 -10.71
C PHE A 83 5.27 4.39 -12.00
N ASP A 84 5.72 3.75 -13.07
CA ASP A 84 5.60 4.25 -14.45
C ASP A 84 4.28 3.81 -15.08
N GLU A 85 3.56 2.88 -14.44
CA GLU A 85 2.24 2.37 -14.83
C GLU A 85 1.10 3.18 -14.17
N GLU A 86 -0.10 3.07 -14.74
CA GLU A 86 -1.29 3.75 -14.23
C GLU A 86 -1.79 3.16 -12.89
N ILE A 87 -2.13 4.04 -11.95
CA ILE A 87 -2.79 3.70 -10.69
C ILE A 87 -4.31 3.87 -10.90
N THR A 88 -5.10 2.85 -10.55
CA THR A 88 -6.55 2.80 -10.79
C THR A 88 -7.36 2.91 -9.51
#